data_AF-A0A2A4WVZ5-F1
#
_entry.id   AF-A0A2A4WVZ5-F1
#
_cell.length_a   1.000
_cell.length_b   1.000
_cell.length_c   1.000
_cell.angle_alpha   90.00
_cell.angle_beta   90.00
_cell.angle_gamma   90.00
#
_symmetry.space_group_name_H-M   'P 1'
#
loop_
_entity.id
_entity.type
_entity.pdbx_description
1 polymer ?
#
loop_
_entity_poly.entity_id
_entity_poly.type
_entity_poly.pdbx_seq_one_letter_code
_entity_poly.pdbx_strand_id
1 'polypeptide(L)'
;MPIEQVDKRVSIVMDIKTPASKESDKNRFENIAFLKPSDQVKFVICDEKDYLWSKAKLDQYDLCTKVDEILFSPSFEEIEPAQLAEWILRDKLKIRMQMQLHKQIWGSVAGK
;
A
#
# COMPACT_ATOMS: atom_id res chain seq x y z
N MET A 1 -4.61 -4.75 14.31
CA MET A 1 -3.85 -5.63 15.22
C MET A 1 -2.49 -5.00 15.48
N PRO A 2 -1.98 -4.96 16.72
CA PRO A 2 -0.59 -4.62 17.01
C PRO A 2 0.38 -5.65 16.41
N ILE A 3 1.55 -5.21 15.95
CA ILE A 3 2.55 -6.12 15.35
C ILE A 3 3.83 -6.30 16.18
N GLU A 4 3.95 -5.61 17.31
CA GLU A 4 5.15 -5.62 18.18
C GLU A 4 5.59 -7.03 18.61
N GLN A 5 4.63 -7.91 18.88
CA GLN A 5 4.89 -9.27 19.38
C GLN A 5 4.91 -10.33 18.27
N VAL A 6 4.83 -9.92 16.99
CA VAL A 6 4.93 -10.85 15.87
C VAL A 6 6.37 -11.39 15.80
N ASP A 7 6.51 -12.71 15.60
CA ASP A 7 7.81 -13.36 15.45
C ASP A 7 8.62 -12.67 14.33
N LYS A 8 9.87 -12.31 14.63
CA LYS A 8 10.74 -11.55 13.72
C LYS A 8 11.01 -12.24 12.38
N ARG A 9 10.79 -13.55 12.28
CA ARG A 9 10.96 -14.34 11.04
C ARG A 9 9.79 -14.17 10.07
N VAL A 10 8.63 -13.70 10.52
CA VAL A 10 7.47 -13.46 9.67
C VAL A 10 7.70 -12.19 8.86
N SER A 11 7.55 -12.24 7.54
CA SER A 11 7.49 -11.02 6.71
C SER A 11 6.08 -10.43 6.78
N ILE A 12 5.98 -9.14 7.07
CA ILE A 12 4.72 -8.43 7.25
C ILE A 12 4.45 -7.60 6.00
N VAL A 13 3.23 -7.68 5.47
CA VAL A 13 2.71 -6.73 4.50
C VAL A 13 1.68 -5.86 5.23
N MET A 14 2.09 -4.64 5.60
CA MET A 14 1.21 -3.70 6.27
C MET A 14 0.39 -2.92 5.24
N ASP A 15 -0.92 -3.11 5.26
CA ASP A 15 -1.86 -2.40 4.40
C ASP A 15 -2.27 -1.08 5.06
N ILE A 16 -1.89 0.05 4.45
CA ILE A 16 -2.32 1.38 4.87
C ILE A 16 -3.53 1.78 4.02
N LYS A 17 -4.67 1.92 4.70
CA LYS A 17 -5.95 2.28 4.11
C LYS A 17 -5.97 3.75 3.74
N THR A 18 -6.24 4.03 2.48
CA THR A 18 -6.36 5.38 1.95
C THR A 18 -7.73 6.00 2.30
N PRO A 19 -7.88 7.34 2.26
CA PRO A 19 -9.15 7.99 2.57
C PRO A 19 -10.36 7.50 1.75
N ALA A 20 -10.21 7.30 0.43
CA ALA A 20 -11.34 6.90 -0.40
C ALA A 20 -11.84 5.47 -0.09
N SER A 21 -11.01 4.62 0.52
CA SER A 21 -11.44 3.30 1.03
C SER A 21 -12.47 3.39 2.16
N LYS A 22 -12.65 4.57 2.78
CA LYS A 22 -13.48 4.81 3.98
C LYS A 22 -13.05 4.04 5.22
N GLU A 23 -11.85 3.46 5.18
CA GLU A 23 -11.28 2.65 6.24
C GLU A 23 -9.98 3.25 6.80
N SER A 24 -9.66 4.50 6.43
CA SER A 24 -8.45 5.19 6.89
C SER A 24 -8.36 5.34 8.41
N ASP A 25 -9.51 5.39 9.09
CA ASP A 25 -9.60 5.51 10.54
C ASP A 25 -9.25 4.19 11.25
N LYS A 26 -9.21 3.07 10.52
CA LYS A 26 -8.77 1.76 11.05
C LYS A 26 -7.26 1.56 10.96
N ASN A 27 -6.52 2.52 10.38
CA ASN A 27 -5.07 2.46 10.35
C ASN A 27 -4.48 2.58 11.76
N ARG A 28 -3.54 1.69 12.09
CA ARG A 28 -2.73 1.77 13.31
C ARG A 28 -1.32 2.18 12.96
N PHE A 29 -1.09 3.47 12.79
CA PHE A 29 0.20 4.01 12.34
C PHE A 29 1.33 3.74 13.34
N GLU A 30 1.03 3.46 14.61
CA GLU A 30 2.00 3.04 15.61
C GLU A 30 2.74 1.76 15.19
N ASN A 31 2.08 0.91 14.39
CA ASN A 31 2.71 -0.30 13.84
C ASN A 31 3.93 0.01 12.97
N ILE A 32 3.99 1.19 12.34
CA ILE A 32 5.12 1.57 11.48
C ILE A 32 6.42 1.52 12.27
N ALA A 33 6.42 1.86 13.58
CA ALA A 33 7.60 1.81 14.44
C ALA A 33 8.26 0.42 14.53
N PHE A 34 7.50 -0.65 14.31
CA PHE A 34 7.93 -2.03 14.48
C PHE A 34 8.24 -2.75 13.17
N LEU A 35 8.08 -2.07 12.02
CA LEU A 35 8.44 -2.63 10.72
C LEU A 35 9.97 -2.80 10.62
N LYS A 36 10.39 -3.91 10.02
CA LYS A 36 11.78 -4.21 9.67
C LYS A 36 12.01 -4.03 8.16
N PRO A 37 13.27 -3.93 7.70
CA PRO A 37 13.57 -3.77 6.28
C PRO A 37 12.90 -4.81 5.38
N SER A 38 12.84 -6.08 5.81
CA SER A 38 12.21 -7.17 5.04
C SER A 38 10.68 -7.18 5.04
N ASP A 39 10.04 -6.19 5.67
CA ASP A 39 8.59 -5.99 5.59
C ASP A 39 8.23 -5.12 4.38
N GLN A 40 6.92 -5.01 4.13
CA GLN A 40 6.37 -4.27 3.01
C GLN A 40 5.26 -3.36 3.49
N VAL A 41 5.13 -2.19 2.90
CA VAL A 41 3.97 -1.31 3.11
C VAL A 41 3.20 -1.20 1.81
N LYS A 42 1.90 -1.46 1.87
CA LYS A 42 1.01 -1.48 0.71
C LYS A 42 -0.09 -0.44 0.83
N PHE A 43 -0.32 0.28 -0.26
CA PHE A 43 -1.44 1.18 -0.45
C PHE A 43 -2.29 0.66 -1.61
N VAL A 44 -3.60 0.56 -1.41
CA VAL A 44 -4.55 0.40 -2.51
C VAL A 44 -5.05 1.80 -2.86
N ILE A 45 -4.76 2.25 -4.07
CA ILE A 45 -5.07 3.60 -4.55
C ILE A 45 -6.44 3.55 -5.23
N CYS A 46 -7.37 4.41 -4.82
CA CYS A 46 -8.71 4.46 -5.43
C CYS A 46 -8.88 5.65 -6.39
N ASP A 47 -8.12 6.73 -6.21
CA ASP A 47 -8.15 7.93 -7.04
C ASP A 47 -6.83 8.73 -6.95
N GLU A 48 -6.74 9.87 -7.63
CA GLU A 48 -5.53 10.71 -7.59
C GLU A 48 -5.31 11.37 -6.21
N LYS A 49 -6.38 11.62 -5.44
CA LYS A 49 -6.26 12.21 -4.09
C LYS A 49 -5.62 11.21 -3.14
N ASP A 50 -6.02 9.94 -3.23
CA ASP A 50 -5.42 8.82 -2.52
C ASP A 50 -3.95 8.64 -2.90
N TYR A 51 -3.61 8.77 -4.18
CA TYR A 51 -2.23 8.72 -4.66
C TYR A 51 -1.36 9.82 -4.02
N LEU A 52 -1.82 11.08 -4.09
CA LEU A 52 -1.13 12.23 -3.49
C LEU A 52 -1.03 12.11 -1.97
N TRP A 53 -2.11 11.65 -1.31
CA TRP A 53 -2.13 11.38 0.11
C TRP A 53 -1.12 10.29 0.50
N SER A 54 -1.05 9.21 -0.28
CA SER A 54 -0.13 8.10 -0.04
C SER A 54 1.32 8.55 -0.18
N LYS A 55 1.64 9.36 -1.18
CA LYS A 55 2.96 10.01 -1.31
C LYS A 55 3.33 10.81 -0.06
N ALA A 56 2.41 11.66 0.41
CA ALA A 56 2.65 12.45 1.62
C ALA A 56 2.88 11.56 2.86
N LYS A 57 2.26 10.38 2.93
CA LYS A 57 2.53 9.39 3.99
C LYS A 57 3.90 8.73 3.88
N LEU A 58 4.41 8.52 2.67
CA LEU A 58 5.78 8.01 2.48
C LEU A 58 6.78 8.96 3.13
N ASP A 59 6.64 10.26 2.87
CA ASP A 59 7.50 11.30 3.43
C ASP A 59 7.29 11.47 4.94
N GLN A 60 6.04 11.53 5.39
CA GLN A 60 5.69 11.73 6.80
C GLN A 60 6.32 10.66 7.71
N TYR A 61 6.36 9.41 7.25
CA TYR A 61 6.82 8.27 8.04
C TYR A 61 8.19 7.72 7.61
N ASP A 62 8.86 8.41 6.68
CA ASP A 62 10.14 8.01 6.09
C ASP A 62 10.14 6.55 5.62
N LEU A 63 9.06 6.12 4.96
CA LEU A 63 8.84 4.71 4.65
C LEU A 63 9.90 4.15 3.69
N CYS A 64 10.41 4.99 2.79
CA CYS A 64 11.40 4.61 1.78
C CYS A 64 12.76 4.21 2.37
N THR A 65 13.07 4.61 3.61
CA THR A 65 14.29 4.20 4.32
C THR A 65 14.03 3.04 5.28
N LYS A 66 12.75 2.79 5.61
CA LYS A 66 12.35 1.87 6.66
C LYS A 66 12.10 0.45 6.19
N VAL A 67 11.51 0.31 5.01
CA VAL A 67 11.15 -0.98 4.40
C VAL A 67 11.75 -1.10 3.00
N ASP A 68 12.05 -2.33 2.58
CA ASP A 68 12.66 -2.61 1.29
C ASP A 68 11.66 -2.42 0.14
N GLU A 69 10.37 -2.67 0.38
CA GLU A 69 9.33 -2.52 -0.63
C GLU A 69 8.13 -1.69 -0.15
N ILE A 70 7.80 -0.70 -0.96
CA ILE A 70 6.53 0.03 -0.91
C ILE A 70 5.73 -0.36 -2.15
N LEU A 71 4.49 -0.79 -1.93
CA LEU A 71 3.60 -1.33 -2.94
C LEU A 71 2.43 -0.40 -3.19
N PHE A 72 2.27 0.09 -4.41
CA PHE A 72 1.08 0.81 -4.83
C PHE A 72 0.26 -0.10 -5.74
N SER A 73 -0.97 -0.40 -5.33
CA SER A 73 -1.90 -1.24 -6.07
C SER A 73 -3.07 -0.42 -6.59
N PRO A 74 -3.45 -0.55 -7.87
CA PRO A 74 -4.68 0.07 -8.33
C PRO A 74 -5.87 -0.65 -7.73
N SER A 75 -6.84 0.10 -7.19
CA SER A 75 -8.12 -0.44 -6.78
C SER A 75 -8.86 -0.98 -8.01
N PHE A 76 -9.35 -2.21 -7.89
CA PHE A 76 -10.04 -2.91 -8.97
C PHE A 76 -11.31 -2.17 -9.37
N GLU A 77 -11.53 -1.97 -10.69
CA GLU A 77 -12.66 -1.23 -11.29
C GLU A 77 -12.74 0.28 -10.98
N GLU A 78 -12.00 0.79 -9.99
CA GLU A 78 -12.00 2.22 -9.63
C GLU A 78 -10.92 3.01 -10.39
N ILE A 79 -9.74 2.41 -10.60
CA ILE A 79 -8.69 3.02 -11.42
C ILE A 79 -8.05 2.04 -12.41
N GLU A 80 -7.89 2.53 -13.63
CA GLU A 80 -7.15 1.84 -14.67
C GLU A 80 -5.68 1.68 -14.27
N PRO A 81 -5.09 0.48 -14.38
CA PRO A 81 -3.68 0.25 -14.03
C PRO A 81 -2.71 1.18 -14.75
N ALA A 82 -2.98 1.47 -16.03
CA ALA A 82 -2.19 2.40 -16.81
C ALA A 82 -2.17 3.80 -16.19
N GLN A 83 -3.30 4.26 -15.64
CA GLN A 83 -3.40 5.57 -15.01
C GLN A 83 -2.49 5.69 -13.78
N LEU A 84 -2.47 4.67 -12.92
CA LEU A 84 -1.58 4.64 -11.77
C LEU A 84 -0.11 4.55 -12.19
N ALA A 85 0.20 3.76 -13.22
CA ALA A 85 1.56 3.68 -13.76
C ALA A 85 2.05 5.04 -14.26
N GLU A 86 1.21 5.78 -15.00
CA GLU A 86 1.53 7.13 -15.47
C GLU A 86 1.81 8.10 -14.32
N TRP A 87 1.03 8.07 -13.23
CA TRP A 87 1.31 8.91 -12.06
C TRP A 87 2.65 8.58 -11.41
N ILE A 88 2.97 7.29 -11.26
CA ILE A 88 4.24 6.82 -10.68
C ILE A 88 5.41 7.26 -11.56
N LEU A 89 5.30 7.10 -12.88
CA LEU A 89 6.33 7.52 -13.85
C LEU A 89 6.52 9.03 -13.87
N ARG A 90 5.42 9.79 -13.91
CA ARG A 90 5.39 11.26 -13.86
C ARG A 90 6.20 11.78 -12.68
N ASP A 91 5.97 11.20 -11.49
CA ASP A 91 6.56 11.68 -10.25
C ASP A 91 7.88 10.97 -9.89
N LYS A 92 8.32 10.00 -10.73
CA LYS A 92 9.52 9.18 -10.52
C LYS A 92 9.57 8.55 -9.12
N LEU A 93 8.40 8.07 -8.66
CA LEU A 93 8.25 7.58 -7.32
C LEU A 93 8.98 6.24 -7.15
N LYS A 94 9.89 6.14 -6.18
CA LYS A 94 10.68 4.93 -5.90
C LYS A 94 9.85 3.88 -5.16
N ILE A 95 8.86 3.33 -5.83
CA ILE A 95 7.96 2.30 -5.31
C ILE A 95 7.74 1.20 -6.36
N ARG A 96 7.15 0.08 -5.95
CA ARG A 96 6.74 -0.98 -6.87
C ARG A 96 5.22 -0.89 -7.08
N MET A 97 4.80 -0.82 -8.33
CA MET A 97 3.38 -1.03 -8.66
C MET A 97 3.07 -2.54 -8.57
N GLN A 98 2.02 -2.92 -7.84
CA GLN A 98 1.57 -4.30 -7.69
C GLN A 98 0.11 -4.46 -8.09
N MET A 99 -0.16 -5.28 -9.11
CA MET A 99 -1.52 -5.62 -9.50
C MET A 99 -2.20 -6.55 -8.48
N GLN A 100 -3.49 -6.32 -8.21
CA GLN A 100 -4.32 -7.26 -7.46
C GLN A 100 -4.72 -8.43 -8.36
N LEU A 101 -3.78 -9.36 -8.59
CA LEU A 101 -3.95 -10.46 -9.56
C LEU A 101 -5.20 -11.30 -9.30
N HIS A 102 -5.54 -11.58 -8.04
CA HIS A 102 -6.73 -12.36 -7.73
C HIS A 102 -8.03 -11.69 -8.24
N LYS A 103 -8.11 -10.35 -8.22
CA LYS A 103 -9.23 -9.62 -8.80
C LYS A 103 -9.24 -9.70 -10.33
N GLN A 104 -8.07 -9.71 -10.96
CA GLN A 104 -7.96 -9.85 -12.42
C GLN A 104 -8.33 -11.26 -12.90
N ILE A 105 -7.98 -12.29 -12.12
CA ILE A 105 -8.20 -13.70 -12.50
C ILE A 105 -9.62 -14.15 -12.11
N TRP A 106 -10.10 -13.80 -10.92
CA TRP A 106 -11.34 -14.31 -10.35
C TRP A 106 -12.36 -13.22 -9.99
N GLY A 107 -12.10 -11.95 -10.30
CA GLY A 107 -13.01 -10.85 -9.92
C GLY A 107 -13.15 -10.69 -8.41
N SER A 108 -14.34 -10.33 -7.96
CA SER A 108 -14.64 -10.13 -6.52
C SER A 108 -15.12 -11.40 -5.80
N VAL A 109 -14.83 -12.59 -6.33
CA VAL A 109 -15.24 -13.87 -5.73
C VAL A 109 -14.45 -14.14 -4.45
N ALA A 110 -15.13 -14.36 -3.34
CA ALA A 110 -14.50 -14.68 -2.06
C ALA A 110 -13.95 -16.11 -2.03
N GLY A 111 -12.78 -16.31 -1.43
CA GLY A 111 -12.17 -17.63 -1.23
C GLY A 111 -11.53 -18.24 -2.49
N LYS A 112 -11.19 -17.42 -3.49
CA LYS A 112 -10.51 -17.81 -4.73
C LYS A 112 -9.23 -17.02 -4.92
#